data_AF-A0A7C6K003-F1
#
_entry.id   AF-A0A7C6K003-F1
#
_cell.length_a   1.000
_cell.length_b   1.000
_cell.length_c   1.000
_cell.angle_alpha   90.00
_cell.angle_beta   90.00
_cell.angle_gamma   90.00
#
_symmetry.space_group_name_H-M   'P 1'
#
loop_
_entity.id
_entity.type
_entity.pdbx_description
1 polymer ?
#
loop_
_entity_poly.entity_id
_entity_poly.type
_entity_poly.pdbx_seq_one_letter_code
_entity_poly.pdbx_strand_id
1 'polypeptide(L)'
;MAKIIAPNKQYTGISASIPFINGQGETDSPVLIDWFRQHGYIVEDEEQEPPKEPGKFDGWNADQLRAYAEEHGINIGQATSVNGIMKKIEDAEKKGD
;
A
#
# COMPACT_ATOMS: atom_id res chain seq x y z
N MET A 1 8.21 1.96 -15.73
CA MET A 1 8.60 3.37 -15.50
C MET A 1 7.56 3.96 -14.56
N ALA A 2 7.97 4.77 -13.60
CA ALA A 2 7.06 5.42 -12.66
C ALA A 2 7.06 6.93 -12.91
N LYS A 3 5.87 7.52 -12.91
CA LYS A 3 5.69 8.96 -12.99
C LYS A 3 5.69 9.53 -11.58
N ILE A 4 6.54 10.52 -11.34
CA ILE A 4 6.68 11.23 -10.07
C ILE A 4 6.01 12.58 -10.21
N ILE A 5 5.03 12.87 -9.36
CA ILE A 5 4.35 14.15 -9.29
C ILE A 5 4.83 14.90 -8.05
N ALA A 6 5.44 16.05 -8.28
CA ALA A 6 5.84 16.98 -7.24
C ALA A 6 4.61 17.63 -6.57
N PRO A 7 4.70 17.94 -5.26
CA PRO A 7 3.62 18.63 -4.56
C PRO A 7 3.30 20.00 -5.20
N ASN A 8 4.31 20.65 -5.78
CA ASN A 8 4.13 21.86 -6.58
C ASN A 8 4.00 21.50 -8.07
N LYS A 9 2.78 21.57 -8.59
CA LYS A 9 2.42 21.27 -9.99
C LYS A 9 3.01 22.25 -11.02
N GLN A 10 3.64 23.33 -10.59
CA GLN A 10 4.29 24.29 -11.48
C GLN A 10 5.82 24.19 -11.40
N TYR A 11 6.36 23.26 -10.60
CA TYR A 11 7.78 23.08 -10.43
C TYR A 11 8.43 22.59 -11.73
N THR A 12 9.40 23.35 -12.23
CA THR A 12 10.21 22.95 -13.39
C THR A 12 11.68 23.09 -12.97
N GLY A 13 12.40 21.97 -12.98
CA GLY A 13 13.74 21.90 -12.40
C GLY A 13 14.27 20.47 -12.35
N ILE A 14 15.40 20.25 -11.69
CA ILE A 14 16.00 18.92 -11.52
C ILE A 14 15.92 18.55 -10.04
N SER A 15 15.31 17.41 -9.73
CA SER A 15 15.23 16.84 -8.38
C SER A 15 15.76 15.42 -8.39
N ALA A 16 16.70 15.11 -7.48
CA ALA A 16 17.35 13.80 -7.41
C ALA A 16 17.87 13.28 -8.77
N SER A 17 18.48 14.17 -9.56
CA SER A 17 18.96 13.90 -10.93
C SER A 17 17.86 13.58 -11.96
N ILE A 18 16.59 13.71 -11.61
CA ILE A 18 15.44 13.56 -12.51
C ILE A 18 14.95 14.95 -12.93
N PRO A 19 14.80 15.22 -14.24
CA PRO A 19 14.16 16.44 -14.71
C PRO A 19 12.65 16.40 -14.44
N PHE A 20 12.13 17.49 -13.89
CA PHE A 20 10.71 17.74 -13.68
C PHE A 20 10.22 18.87 -14.59
N ILE A 21 9.07 18.67 -15.20
CA ILE A 21 8.39 19.64 -16.07
C ILE A 21 6.95 19.78 -15.57
N ASN A 22 6.53 20.98 -15.16
CA ASN A 22 5.21 21.23 -14.57
C ASN A 22 4.86 20.23 -13.45
N GLY A 23 5.81 20.02 -12.54
CA GLY A 23 5.70 19.11 -11.41
C GLY A 23 5.69 17.63 -11.78
N GLN A 24 5.98 17.24 -13.02
CA GLN A 24 6.01 15.84 -13.44
C GLN A 24 7.42 15.42 -13.83
N GLY A 25 7.92 14.35 -13.23
CA GLY A 25 9.18 13.69 -13.58
C GLY A 25 8.94 12.20 -13.82
N GLU A 26 9.88 11.53 -14.48
CA GLU A 26 9.78 10.10 -14.78
C GLU A 26 11.07 9.41 -14.34
N THR A 27 10.94 8.24 -13.72
CA THR A 27 12.09 7.45 -13.30
C THR A 27 11.76 5.95 -13.37
N ASP A 28 12.75 5.15 -13.75
CA ASP A 28 12.69 3.69 -13.68
C ASP A 28 13.39 3.14 -12.42
N SER A 29 14.10 4.00 -11.67
CA SER A 29 14.89 3.56 -10.53
C SER A 29 14.01 3.32 -9.30
N PRO A 30 13.90 2.07 -8.80
CA PRO A 30 13.06 1.74 -7.64
C PRO A 30 13.51 2.47 -6.36
N VAL A 31 14.82 2.76 -6.23
CA VAL A 31 15.37 3.50 -5.10
C VAL A 31 14.86 4.94 -5.07
N LEU A 32 14.79 5.59 -6.23
CA LEU A 32 14.27 6.95 -6.33
C LEU A 32 12.76 7.00 -6.10
N ILE A 33 12.03 6.01 -6.62
CA ILE A 33 10.58 5.88 -6.43
C ILE A 33 10.22 5.84 -4.94
N ASP A 34 10.91 4.99 -4.18
CA ASP A 34 10.66 4.85 -2.75
C ASP A 34 11.04 6.13 -1.98
N TRP A 35 12.17 6.74 -2.33
CA TRP A 35 12.59 8.03 -1.78
C TRP A 35 11.53 9.12 -2.00
N PHE A 36 11.00 9.23 -3.22
CA PHE A 36 9.95 10.19 -3.56
C PHE A 36 8.66 9.95 -2.76
N ARG A 37 8.21 8.69 -2.62
CA ARG A 37 7.04 8.34 -1.80
C ARG A 37 7.22 8.78 -0.34
N GLN A 38 8.38 8.50 0.26
CA GLN A 38 8.68 8.90 1.64
C GLN A 38 8.79 10.43 1.82
N HIS A 39 9.22 11.14 0.78
CA HIS A 39 9.39 12.59 0.79
C HIS A 39 8.14 13.39 0.38
N GLY A 40 6.98 12.74 0.27
CA GLY A 40 5.69 13.41 0.01
C GLY A 40 5.41 13.73 -1.46
N TYR A 41 6.11 13.07 -2.38
CA TYR A 41 5.79 13.09 -3.80
C TYR A 41 4.80 11.97 -4.12
N ILE A 42 3.91 12.22 -5.08
CA ILE A 42 2.96 11.20 -5.54
C ILE A 42 3.66 10.39 -6.63
N VAL A 43 3.68 9.07 -6.48
CA VAL A 43 4.26 8.19 -7.49
C VAL A 43 3.14 7.40 -8.15
N GLU A 44 2.92 7.65 -9.43
CA GLU A 44 2.06 6.88 -10.32
C GLU A 44 2.93 5.85 -11.05
N ASP A 45 3.11 4.69 -10.43
CA ASP A 45 3.61 3.51 -11.12
C ASP A 45 2.43 2.75 -11.75
N GLU A 46 2.56 2.42 -13.02
CA GLU A 46 1.50 1.76 -13.81
C GLU A 46 1.35 0.26 -13.46
N GLU A 47 2.01 -0.26 -12.40
CA GLU A 47 2.06 -1.71 -12.14
C GLU A 47 1.85 -2.16 -10.69
N GLN A 48 1.98 -1.37 -9.62
CA GLN A 48 1.80 -1.94 -8.27
C GLN A 48 0.92 -1.10 -7.34
N GLU A 49 -0.21 -1.72 -7.01
CA GLU A 49 -1.11 -1.40 -5.90
C GLU A 49 -0.35 -0.73 -4.72
N PRO A 50 -0.93 0.30 -4.08
CA PRO A 50 -0.27 1.03 -3.00
C PRO A 50 0.22 0.04 -1.93
N PRO A 51 1.36 0.33 -1.26
CA PRO A 51 1.83 -0.51 -0.16
C PRO A 51 0.69 -0.61 0.85
N LYS A 52 0.11 -1.81 0.92
CA LYS A 52 -0.90 -2.14 1.93
C LYS A 52 -0.18 -1.93 3.25
N GLU A 53 -0.65 -0.97 4.03
CA GLU A 53 -0.20 -0.77 5.41
C GLU A 53 -0.13 -2.16 6.07
N PRO A 54 0.92 -2.46 6.86
CA PRO A 54 1.01 -3.76 7.52
C PRO A 54 -0.29 -3.94 8.29
N GLY A 55 -1.11 -4.89 7.83
CA GLY A 55 -2.41 -5.13 8.42
C GLY A 55 -2.23 -5.42 9.90
N LYS A 56 -3.22 -5.09 10.73
CA LYS A 56 -3.20 -5.32 12.18
C LYS A 56 -2.80 -6.76 12.58
N PHE A 57 -2.90 -7.70 11.63
CA PHE A 57 -2.57 -9.11 11.79
C PHE A 57 -1.34 -9.57 10.99
N ASP A 58 -0.49 -8.65 10.50
CA ASP A 58 0.74 -9.00 9.79
C ASP A 58 1.67 -9.79 10.73
N GLY A 59 2.08 -10.98 10.31
CA GLY A 59 2.82 -11.95 11.14
C GLY A 59 1.95 -12.92 11.97
N TRP A 60 0.62 -12.82 11.92
CA TRP A 60 -0.26 -13.82 12.52
C TRP A 60 -0.35 -15.09 11.66
N ASN A 61 -0.41 -16.24 12.31
CA ASN A 61 -0.63 -17.52 11.64
C ASN A 61 -2.12 -17.84 11.51
N ALA A 62 -2.46 -18.81 10.65
CA ALA A 62 -3.84 -19.19 10.35
C ALA A 62 -4.64 -19.56 11.62
N ASP A 63 -3.98 -20.19 12.59
CA ASP A 63 -4.57 -20.58 13.87
C ASP A 63 -4.97 -19.37 14.74
N GLN A 64 -4.07 -18.38 14.85
CA GLN A 64 -4.31 -17.15 15.61
C GLN A 64 -5.44 -16.33 14.99
N LEU A 65 -5.45 -16.21 13.66
CA LEU A 65 -6.52 -15.51 12.93
C LEU A 65 -7.87 -16.21 13.11
N ARG A 66 -7.89 -17.55 13.07
CA ARG A 66 -9.12 -18.32 13.25
C ARG A 66 -9.67 -18.19 14.67
N ALA A 67 -8.81 -18.26 15.69
CA ALA A 67 -9.19 -18.02 17.08
C ALA A 67 -9.79 -16.61 17.25
N TYR A 68 -9.18 -15.59 16.66
CA TYR A 68 -9.73 -14.22 16.68
C TYR A 68 -11.10 -14.15 16.01
N ALA A 69 -11.26 -14.77 14.85
CA ALA A 69 -12.54 -14.79 14.16
C ALA A 69 -13.63 -15.49 14.97
N GLU A 70 -13.31 -16.61 15.64
CA GLU A 70 -14.27 -17.31 16.50
C GLU A 70 -14.64 -16.49 17.74
N GLU A 71 -13.67 -15.83 18.38
CA GLU A 71 -13.90 -14.96 19.54
C GLU A 71 -14.77 -13.74 19.20
N HIS A 72 -14.55 -13.16 18.01
CA HIS A 72 -15.30 -12.01 17.52
C HIS A 72 -16.57 -12.38 16.74
N GLY A 73 -16.90 -13.67 16.60
CA GLY A 73 -18.07 -14.14 15.85
C GLY A 73 -18.01 -13.86 14.34
N ILE A 74 -16.82 -13.70 13.77
CA ILE A 74 -16.56 -13.43 12.36
C ILE A 74 -16.63 -14.73 11.55
N ASN A 75 -17.47 -14.74 10.50
CA ASN A 75 -17.56 -15.89 9.61
C ASN A 75 -16.44 -15.89 8.55
N ILE A 76 -15.40 -16.69 8.78
CA ILE A 76 -14.27 -16.87 7.84
C ILE A 76 -14.58 -17.82 6.67
N GLY A 77 -15.77 -18.44 6.64
CA GLY A 77 -16.18 -19.40 5.62
C GLY A 77 -15.25 -20.62 5.55
N GLN A 78 -14.85 -21.00 4.33
CA GLN A 78 -13.89 -22.09 4.07
C GLN A 78 -12.44 -21.59 3.90
N ALA A 79 -12.11 -20.39 4.40
CA ALA A 79 -10.75 -19.87 4.28
C ALA A 79 -9.77 -20.71 5.12
N THR A 80 -8.80 -21.33 4.47
CA THR A 80 -7.73 -22.12 5.11
C THR A 80 -6.35 -21.46 5.05
N SER A 81 -6.22 -20.39 4.26
CA SER A 81 -4.96 -19.63 4.10
C SER A 81 -4.94 -18.39 5.00
N VAL A 82 -3.79 -18.09 5.59
CA VAL A 82 -3.55 -16.91 6.45
C VAL A 82 -4.15 -15.62 5.85
N ASN A 83 -3.76 -15.28 4.62
CA ASN A 83 -4.26 -14.09 3.93
C ASN A 83 -5.79 -14.13 3.69
N GLY A 84 -6.34 -15.32 3.40
CA GLY A 84 -7.79 -15.48 3.20
C GLY A 84 -8.60 -15.26 4.48
N ILE A 85 -8.09 -15.77 5.61
CA ILE A 85 -8.72 -15.60 6.93
C ILE A 85 -8.57 -14.14 7.39
N MET A 86 -7.38 -13.57 7.28
CA MET A 86 -7.08 -12.16 7.59
C MET A 86 -8.01 -11.22 6.83
N LYS A 87 -8.15 -11.37 5.51
CA LYS A 87 -9.01 -10.52 4.69
C LYS A 87 -10.49 -10.56 5.11
N LYS A 88 -10.98 -11.71 5.59
CA LYS A 88 -12.34 -11.86 6.11
C LYS A 88 -12.52 -11.12 7.43
N ILE A 89 -11.53 -11.19 8.30
CA ILE A 89 -11.51 -10.48 9.58
C ILE A 89 -11.48 -8.97 9.34
N GLU A 90 -10.60 -8.48 8.46
CA GLU A 90 -10.51 -7.07 8.12
C GLU A 90 -11.78 -6.52 7.47
N ASP A 91 -12.42 -7.28 6.57
CA ASP A 91 -13.71 -6.89 5.95
C ASP A 91 -14.84 -6.82 6.98
N ALA A 92 -14.84 -7.72 7.97
CA ALA A 92 -15.82 -7.71 9.04
C ALA A 92 -15.60 -6.55 10.02
N GLU A 93 -14.36 -6.23 10.41
CA GLU A 93 -14.06 -5.08 11.27
C GLU A 93 -14.37 -3.74 10.57
N LYS A 94 -14.11 -3.62 9.26
CA LYS A 94 -14.37 -2.38 8.50
C LYS A 94 -15.86 -2.09 8.23
N LYS A 95 -16.73 -3.10 8.27
CA LYS A 95 -18.19 -2.94 8.06
C LYS A 95 -18.99 -2.68 9.34
N GLY A 96 -18.32 -2.58 10.49
CA GLY A 96 -18.95 -2.40 11.80
C GLY A 96 -19.17 -0.96 12.26
N ASP A 97 -18.98 0.05 11.40
CA ASP A 97 -19.26 1.48 11.69
C ASP A 97 -20.57 1.95 11.04
#